data_AF-A0A8K0E8S1-F1
#
_entry.id   AF-A0A8K0E8S1-F1
#
_cell.length_a   1.000
_cell.length_b   1.000
_cell.length_c   1.000
_cell.angle_alpha   90.00
_cell.angle_beta   90.00
_cell.angle_gamma   90.00
#
_symmetry.space_group_name_H-M   'P 1'
#
loop_
_entity.id
_entity.type
_entity.pdbx_description
1 polymer ?
#
loop_
_entity_poly.entity_id
_entity_poly.type
_entity_poly.pdbx_seq_one_letter_code
_entity_poly.pdbx_strand_id
1 'polypeptide(L)'
;MGIYSEAMEEITWYTGLSPAAFFTIAALTVVVYKTVTSMFVSPEDFNKPPVAMSFNDNDSQSTHLLSNYLGGPSPTTTDPNQHLGDMTEQELRRYDGSDPDKPLLIAIKGQIYDVSSSRMFYGRGGPYAMFAGREASRALALLSFKPQDINGNLEDLGPEELQILEDWEFKFIEKYPKVGQLLVPDQQTQPAAADKEDQNHGSENLHE
;
A
#
# COMPACT_ATOMS: atom_id res chain seq x y z
N MET A 1 -46.12 9.71 -27.67
CA MET A 1 -44.88 8.92 -27.82
C MET A 1 -43.99 9.32 -26.66
N GLY A 2 -43.59 8.37 -25.82
CA GLY A 2 -42.96 8.69 -24.52
C GLY A 2 -41.49 9.09 -24.68
N ILE A 3 -40.97 9.85 -23.71
CA ILE A 3 -39.56 10.27 -23.60
C ILE A 3 -38.53 9.15 -23.85
N TYR A 4 -38.92 7.89 -23.62
CA TYR A 4 -38.10 6.71 -23.88
C TYR A 4 -37.80 6.47 -25.36
N SER A 5 -38.73 6.77 -26.27
CA SER A 5 -38.49 6.58 -27.71
C SER A 5 -37.54 7.64 -28.27
N GLU A 6 -37.66 8.88 -27.80
CA GLU A 6 -36.76 9.98 -28.19
C GLU A 6 -35.32 9.69 -27.76
N ALA A 7 -35.12 9.27 -26.50
CA ALA A 7 -33.79 8.93 -26.00
C ALA A 7 -33.15 7.73 -26.74
N MET A 8 -33.95 6.73 -27.14
CA MET A 8 -33.43 5.59 -27.91
C MET A 8 -33.06 5.97 -29.35
N GLU A 9 -33.79 6.91 -29.96
CA GLU A 9 -33.49 7.45 -31.27
C GLU A 9 -32.20 8.28 -31.25
N GLU A 10 -32.02 9.12 -30.23
CA GLU A 10 -30.78 9.89 -30.04
C GLU A 10 -29.56 9.00 -29.84
N ILE A 11 -29.65 7.95 -29.02
CA ILE A 11 -28.54 7.00 -28.84
C ILE A 11 -28.11 6.40 -30.18
N THR A 12 -29.09 6.02 -31.01
CA THR A 12 -28.83 5.45 -32.32
C THR A 12 -28.21 6.47 -33.27
N TRP A 13 -28.67 7.73 -33.22
CA TRP A 13 -28.12 8.83 -34.02
C TRP A 13 -26.68 9.18 -33.65
N TYR A 14 -26.37 9.30 -32.35
CA TYR A 14 -25.07 9.74 -31.88
C TYR A 14 -24.01 8.63 -31.90
N THR A 15 -24.40 7.38 -31.66
CA THR A 15 -23.44 6.27 -31.52
C THR A 15 -23.46 5.30 -32.69
N GLY A 16 -24.51 5.33 -33.52
CA GLY A 16 -24.74 4.33 -34.57
C GLY A 16 -25.09 2.93 -34.03
N LEU A 17 -25.18 2.77 -32.70
CA LEU A 17 -25.48 1.50 -32.04
C LEU A 17 -26.96 1.38 -31.76
N SER A 18 -27.47 0.15 -31.78
CA SER A 18 -28.82 -0.09 -31.26
C SER A 18 -28.86 0.25 -29.75
N PRO A 19 -30.00 0.72 -29.23
CA PRO A 19 -30.15 1.03 -27.81
C PRO A 19 -29.74 -0.15 -26.91
N ALA A 20 -30.09 -1.38 -27.31
CA ALA A 20 -29.69 -2.59 -26.61
C ALA A 20 -28.17 -2.76 -26.57
N ALA A 21 -27.48 -2.58 -27.70
CA ALA A 21 -26.02 -2.65 -27.77
C ALA A 21 -25.36 -1.58 -26.88
N PHE A 22 -25.85 -0.34 -26.92
CA PHE A 22 -25.35 0.75 -26.08
C PHE A 22 -25.43 0.41 -24.58
N PHE A 23 -26.59 -0.06 -24.10
CA PHE A 23 -26.73 -0.44 -22.69
C PHE A 23 -25.93 -1.69 -22.32
N THR A 24 -25.76 -2.65 -23.22
CA THR A 24 -24.87 -3.80 -22.96
C THR A 24 -23.42 -3.36 -22.83
N ILE A 25 -22.93 -2.49 -23.71
CA ILE A 25 -21.57 -1.96 -23.63
C ILE A 25 -21.41 -1.12 -22.36
N ALA A 26 -22.37 -0.24 -22.04
CA ALA A 26 -22.34 0.56 -20.82
C ALA A 26 -22.31 -0.33 -19.56
N ALA A 27 -23.13 -1.39 -19.51
CA ALA A 27 -23.13 -2.35 -18.41
C ALA A 27 -21.79 -3.09 -18.30
N LEU A 28 -21.21 -3.53 -19.42
CA LEU A 28 -19.89 -4.16 -19.45
C LEU A 28 -18.79 -3.20 -18.98
N THR A 29 -18.83 -1.94 -19.42
CA THR A 29 -17.91 -0.89 -18.97
C THR A 29 -18.03 -0.67 -17.47
N VAL A 30 -19.24 -0.63 -16.91
CA VAL A 30 -19.45 -0.52 -15.45
C VAL A 30 -18.91 -1.74 -14.70
N VAL A 31 -19.12 -2.96 -15.23
CA VAL A 31 -18.59 -4.19 -14.62
C VAL A 31 -17.06 -4.22 -14.64
N VAL A 32 -16.45 -3.88 -15.78
CA VAL A 32 -14.98 -3.77 -15.92
C VAL A 32 -14.44 -2.69 -14.99
N TYR A 33 -15.06 -1.51 -14.97
CA TYR A 33 -14.68 -0.41 -14.08
C TYR A 33 -14.75 -0.84 -12.61
N LYS A 34 -15.81 -1.52 -12.17
CA LYS A 34 -15.93 -2.03 -10.79
C LYS A 34 -14.89 -3.10 -10.47
N THR A 35 -14.61 -3.98 -11.43
CA THR A 35 -13.60 -5.04 -11.25
C THR A 35 -12.21 -4.42 -11.10
N VAL A 36 -11.84 -3.48 -11.97
CA VAL A 36 -10.55 -2.79 -11.93
C VAL A 36 -10.43 -1.87 -10.72
N THR A 37 -11.46 -1.09 -10.39
CA THR A 37 -11.41 -0.22 -9.20
C THR A 37 -11.33 -1.01 -7.90
N SER A 38 -11.99 -2.16 -7.79
CA SER A 38 -11.85 -3.05 -6.61
C SER A 38 -10.46 -3.63 -6.44
N MET A 39 -9.63 -3.66 -7.49
CA MET A 39 -8.24 -4.11 -7.42
C MET A 39 -7.34 -3.07 -6.72
N PHE A 40 -7.74 -1.79 -6.69
CA PHE A 40 -6.95 -0.67 -6.16
C PHE A 40 -7.60 0.06 -4.99
N VAL A 41 -8.92 -0.01 -4.83
CA VAL A 41 -9.69 0.62 -3.75
C VAL A 41 -10.53 -0.44 -3.07
N SER A 42 -10.25 -0.70 -1.79
CA SER A 42 -11.07 -1.60 -0.98
C SER A 42 -12.41 -0.91 -0.67
N PRO A 43 -13.55 -1.63 -0.70
CA PRO A 43 -14.86 -1.05 -0.33
C PRO A 43 -14.91 -0.47 1.10
N GLU A 44 -13.93 -0.79 1.93
CA GLU A 44 -13.85 -0.43 3.34
C GLU A 44 -13.37 1.01 3.58
N ASP A 45 -12.80 1.68 2.56
CA ASP A 45 -12.29 3.06 2.69
C ASP A 45 -13.39 4.13 2.53
N PHE A 46 -14.51 3.81 1.88
CA PHE A 46 -15.64 4.74 1.74
C PHE A 46 -16.42 4.97 3.05
N ASN A 47 -16.32 4.04 4.00
CA ASN A 47 -17.11 4.06 5.23
C ASN A 47 -16.29 4.28 6.50
N LYS A 48 -14.98 4.51 6.40
CA LYS A 48 -14.17 4.79 7.59
C LYS A 48 -14.38 6.25 7.99
N PRO A 49 -15.07 6.54 9.13
CA PRO A 49 -15.01 7.88 9.69
C PRO A 49 -13.54 8.21 10.00
N PRO A 50 -13.12 9.49 9.92
CA PRO A 50 -11.75 9.87 10.25
C PRO A 50 -11.43 9.35 11.66
N VAL A 51 -10.40 8.52 11.76
CA VAL A 51 -9.95 7.97 13.04
C VAL A 51 -9.37 9.12 13.86
N ALA A 52 -10.22 9.76 14.65
CA ALA A 52 -9.77 10.56 15.77
C ALA A 52 -9.17 9.59 16.79
N MET A 53 -7.83 9.57 16.87
CA MET A 53 -7.11 8.88 17.93
C MET A 53 -7.60 9.42 19.28
N SER A 54 -8.39 8.62 20.01
CA SER A 54 -8.58 8.79 21.45
C SER A 54 -7.93 7.61 22.14
N PHE A 55 -6.76 7.87 22.71
CA PHE A 55 -6.18 7.01 23.71
C PHE A 55 -6.95 7.23 25.01
N ASN A 56 -7.58 6.19 25.54
CA ASN A 56 -7.91 6.16 26.96
C ASN A 56 -7.65 4.74 27.48
N ASP A 57 -6.60 4.64 28.30
CA ASP A 57 -6.17 3.46 29.04
C ASP A 57 -7.22 3.01 30.06
N ASN A 58 -7.12 1.72 30.42
CA ASN A 58 -7.68 1.04 31.60
C ASN A 58 -8.94 0.18 31.37
N ASP A 59 -8.77 -1.07 30.91
CA ASP A 59 -9.24 -2.25 31.66
C ASP A 59 -8.65 -3.56 31.07
N SER A 60 -7.91 -4.30 31.88
CA SER A 60 -7.07 -5.44 31.47
C SER A 60 -7.58 -6.76 32.04
N GLN A 61 -8.85 -7.14 31.85
CA GLN A 61 -9.34 -8.45 32.36
C GLN A 61 -10.29 -9.24 31.45
N SER A 62 -10.78 -8.69 30.35
CA SER A 62 -11.85 -9.35 29.56
C SER A 62 -11.37 -10.13 28.32
N THR A 63 -10.07 -10.10 27.97
CA THR A 63 -9.53 -10.71 26.74
C THR A 63 -9.02 -12.15 26.91
N HIS A 64 -8.89 -12.66 28.13
CA HIS A 64 -8.20 -13.93 28.36
C HIS A 64 -9.07 -15.20 28.23
N LEU A 65 -10.41 -15.08 28.12
CA LEU A 65 -11.33 -16.23 28.15
C LEU A 65 -11.79 -16.73 26.77
N LEU A 66 -11.55 -15.97 25.70
CA LEU A 66 -11.92 -16.34 24.32
C LEU A 66 -10.77 -16.97 23.53
N SER A 67 -9.53 -16.89 24.01
CA SER A 67 -8.34 -17.40 23.30
C SER A 67 -8.22 -18.94 23.31
N ASN A 68 -8.81 -19.62 24.30
CA ASN A 68 -8.61 -21.07 24.48
C ASN A 68 -9.61 -21.97 23.70
N TYR A 69 -10.60 -21.43 22.99
CA TYR A 69 -11.68 -22.23 22.38
C TYR A 69 -11.63 -22.38 20.85
N LEU A 70 -10.67 -21.74 20.16
CA LEU A 70 -10.58 -21.78 18.69
C LEU A 70 -9.17 -22.21 18.25
N GLY A 71 -8.81 -23.46 18.55
CA GLY A 71 -7.59 -24.11 18.05
C GLY A 71 -7.72 -24.57 16.59
N GLY A 72 -7.59 -23.65 15.65
CA GLY A 72 -7.26 -23.93 14.25
C GLY A 72 -5.92 -23.27 13.88
N PRO A 73 -5.17 -23.75 12.87
CA PRO A 73 -3.94 -23.08 12.46
C PRO A 73 -4.29 -21.67 11.97
N SER A 74 -3.93 -20.67 12.77
CA SER A 74 -4.17 -19.25 12.46
C SER A 74 -3.53 -18.89 11.12
N PRO A 75 -4.24 -18.23 10.19
CA PRO A 75 -3.55 -17.37 9.24
C PRO A 75 -2.84 -16.30 10.06
N THR A 76 -1.51 -16.19 9.89
CA THR A 76 -0.65 -15.23 10.57
C THR A 76 -1.29 -13.85 10.44
N THR A 77 -1.95 -13.41 11.50
CA THR A 77 -2.55 -12.09 11.58
C THR A 77 -1.37 -11.16 11.78
N THR A 78 -0.86 -10.63 10.66
CA THR A 78 0.12 -9.55 10.66
C THR A 78 -0.46 -8.43 11.50
N ASP A 79 0.15 -8.19 12.65
CA ASP A 79 -0.17 -7.06 13.51
C ASP A 79 0.07 -5.77 12.70
N PRO A 80 -0.92 -4.87 12.56
CA PRO A 80 -0.79 -3.64 11.77
C PRO A 80 0.34 -2.70 12.26
N ASN A 81 0.98 -3.00 13.40
CA ASN A 81 2.15 -2.29 13.94
C ASN A 81 3.49 -3.00 13.73
N GLN A 82 3.63 -3.92 12.78
CA GLN A 82 4.94 -4.53 12.47
C GLN A 82 5.85 -3.56 11.69
N HIS A 83 6.45 -2.61 12.40
CA HIS A 83 7.70 -2.00 11.92
C HIS A 83 8.78 -3.08 11.94
N LEU A 84 9.05 -3.68 10.78
CA LEU A 84 10.18 -4.60 10.59
C LEU A 84 11.53 -3.88 10.68
N GLY A 85 11.53 -2.54 10.59
CA GLY A 85 12.70 -1.70 10.72
C GLY A 85 13.44 -1.53 9.40
N ASP A 86 14.54 -0.77 9.47
CA ASP A 86 15.36 -0.48 8.30
C ASP A 86 16.17 -1.71 7.89
N MET A 87 16.23 -1.98 6.60
CA MET A 87 16.92 -3.16 6.08
C MET A 87 17.64 -2.86 4.78
N THR A 88 18.65 -3.68 4.49
CA THR A 88 19.40 -3.63 3.23
C THR A 88 18.63 -4.30 2.09
N GLU A 89 19.01 -4.04 0.83
CA GLU A 89 18.41 -4.73 -0.33
C GLU A 89 18.59 -6.25 -0.24
N GLN A 90 19.71 -6.72 0.32
CA GLN A 90 19.96 -8.15 0.48
C GLN A 90 19.04 -8.81 1.51
N GLU A 91 18.67 -8.08 2.57
CA GLU A 91 17.70 -8.54 3.57
C GLU A 91 16.27 -8.50 3.01
N LEU A 92 15.93 -7.45 2.26
CA LEU A 92 14.64 -7.30 1.60
C LEU A 92 14.34 -8.50 0.67
N ARG A 93 15.36 -9.00 -0.05
CA ARG A 93 15.23 -10.18 -0.93
C ARG A 93 14.75 -11.45 -0.25
N ARG A 94 14.82 -11.54 1.08
CA ARG A 94 14.31 -12.71 1.84
C ARG A 94 12.79 -12.71 1.98
N TYR A 95 12.13 -11.61 1.61
CA TYR A 95 10.69 -11.40 1.68
C TYR A 95 10.03 -11.37 0.29
N ASP A 96 10.44 -12.29 -0.57
CA ASP A 96 9.97 -12.46 -1.96
C ASP A 96 8.69 -13.32 -2.08
N GLY A 97 8.19 -13.85 -0.96
CA GLY A 97 7.02 -14.72 -0.92
C GLY A 97 7.32 -16.19 -1.22
N SER A 98 8.59 -16.59 -1.30
CA SER A 98 8.99 -18.01 -1.36
C SER A 98 8.62 -18.75 -0.08
N ASP A 99 8.70 -18.06 1.05
CA ASP A 99 8.27 -18.54 2.37
C ASP A 99 6.84 -18.04 2.67
N PRO A 100 5.85 -18.95 2.82
CA PRO A 100 4.47 -18.55 3.09
C PRO A 100 4.28 -17.94 4.48
N ASP A 101 5.17 -18.24 5.44
CA ASP A 101 5.06 -17.79 6.83
C ASP A 101 5.67 -16.40 7.05
N LYS A 102 6.38 -15.86 6.05
CA LYS A 102 6.96 -14.52 6.08
C LYS A 102 6.08 -13.49 5.39
N PRO A 103 6.15 -12.21 5.81
CA PRO A 103 5.51 -11.14 5.07
C PRO A 103 6.11 -10.99 3.68
N LEU A 104 5.35 -10.37 2.80
CA LEU A 104 5.72 -10.09 1.42
C LEU A 104 6.01 -8.60 1.31
N LEU A 105 7.25 -8.23 1.03
CA LEU A 105 7.68 -6.84 1.10
C LEU A 105 8.05 -6.30 -0.28
N ILE A 106 7.78 -5.01 -0.52
CA ILE A 106 8.22 -4.29 -1.71
C ILE A 106 8.75 -2.93 -1.26
N ALA A 107 9.85 -2.48 -1.85
CA ALA A 107 10.36 -1.14 -1.62
C ALA A 107 10.05 -0.20 -2.80
N ILE A 108 9.63 1.02 -2.50
CA ILE A 108 9.36 2.10 -3.46
C ILE A 108 9.88 3.39 -2.84
N LYS A 109 10.71 4.13 -3.59
CA LYS A 109 11.49 5.29 -3.16
C LYS A 109 12.23 5.05 -1.84
N GLY A 110 12.74 3.83 -1.69
CA GLY A 110 13.40 3.36 -0.48
C GLY A 110 12.46 3.16 0.71
N GLN A 111 11.14 3.34 0.58
CA GLN A 111 10.16 3.03 1.61
C GLN A 111 9.72 1.59 1.46
N ILE A 112 9.66 0.81 2.54
CA ILE A 112 9.28 -0.60 2.51
C ILE A 112 7.84 -0.76 2.94
N TYR A 113 7.05 -1.43 2.11
CA TYR A 113 5.63 -1.70 2.32
C TYR A 113 5.37 -3.20 2.45
N ASP A 114 4.49 -3.58 3.37
CA ASP A 114 3.99 -4.95 3.46
C ASP A 114 2.78 -5.15 2.53
N VAL A 115 3.00 -5.91 1.46
CA VAL A 115 2.00 -6.24 0.44
C VAL A 115 1.39 -7.62 0.63
N SER A 116 1.51 -8.21 1.82
CA SER A 116 0.98 -9.55 2.15
C SER A 116 -0.53 -9.68 1.93
N SER A 117 -1.30 -8.60 2.12
CA SER A 117 -2.74 -8.54 1.83
C SER A 117 -3.05 -8.78 0.33
N SER A 118 -2.07 -8.53 -0.54
CA SER A 118 -2.15 -8.68 -1.99
C SER A 118 -1.31 -9.85 -2.53
N ARG A 119 -1.14 -10.92 -1.75
CA ARG A 119 -0.31 -12.09 -2.13
C ARG A 119 -0.75 -12.78 -3.43
N MET A 120 -2.01 -12.64 -3.85
CA MET A 120 -2.45 -13.12 -5.17
C MET A 120 -1.76 -12.42 -6.36
N PHE A 121 -1.25 -11.21 -6.15
CA PHE A 121 -0.59 -10.39 -7.17
C PHE A 121 0.93 -10.48 -7.09
N TYR A 122 1.47 -10.28 -5.88
CA TYR A 122 2.91 -10.19 -5.64
C TYR A 122 3.51 -11.52 -5.13
N GLY A 123 2.67 -12.45 -4.67
CA GLY A 123 3.14 -13.74 -4.18
C GLY A 123 3.56 -14.64 -5.34
N ARG A 124 4.16 -15.79 -4.99
CA ARG A 124 4.72 -16.73 -5.97
C ARG A 124 3.69 -17.15 -7.02
N GLY A 125 4.01 -16.91 -8.29
CA GLY A 125 3.14 -17.21 -9.44
C GLY A 125 2.14 -16.10 -9.79
N GLY A 126 2.08 -15.02 -9.01
CA GLY A 126 1.30 -13.83 -9.33
C GLY A 126 1.94 -13.01 -10.47
N PRO A 127 1.15 -12.17 -11.17
CA PRO A 127 1.62 -11.38 -12.30
C PRO A 127 2.70 -10.35 -11.92
N TYR A 128 2.78 -9.96 -10.64
CA TYR A 128 3.69 -8.94 -10.13
C TYR A 128 4.72 -9.52 -9.15
N ALA A 129 4.91 -10.85 -9.15
CA ALA A 129 5.83 -11.54 -8.26
C ALA A 129 7.28 -11.10 -8.39
N MET A 130 7.67 -10.54 -9.55
CA MET A 130 9.04 -10.05 -9.77
C MET A 130 9.41 -8.83 -8.92
N PHE A 131 8.43 -8.10 -8.37
CA PHE A 131 8.67 -6.95 -7.51
C PHE A 131 8.84 -7.33 -6.03
N ALA A 132 8.38 -8.51 -5.63
CA ALA A 132 8.49 -8.97 -4.25
C ALA A 132 9.95 -9.10 -3.81
N GLY A 133 10.24 -8.63 -2.60
CA GLY A 133 11.57 -8.60 -2.00
C GLY A 133 12.55 -7.65 -2.69
N ARG A 134 12.07 -6.65 -3.45
CA ARG A 134 12.92 -5.76 -4.23
C ARG A 134 12.49 -4.30 -4.15
N GLU A 135 13.43 -3.43 -4.50
CA GLU A 135 13.18 -2.03 -4.81
C GLU A 135 12.66 -1.90 -6.24
N ALA A 136 11.45 -1.36 -6.38
CA ALA A 136 10.69 -1.35 -7.64
C ALA A 136 10.47 0.05 -8.21
N SER A 137 11.04 1.10 -7.60
CA SER A 137 10.83 2.50 -8.02
C SER A 137 10.97 2.72 -9.52
N ARG A 138 12.09 2.29 -10.11
CA ARG A 138 12.34 2.51 -11.53
C ARG A 138 11.33 1.76 -12.41
N ALA A 139 11.02 0.53 -12.04
CA ALA A 139 10.06 -0.29 -12.79
C ALA A 139 8.67 0.33 -12.79
N LEU A 140 8.25 0.94 -11.67
CA LEU A 140 6.99 1.65 -11.56
C LEU A 140 6.99 2.97 -12.34
N ALA A 141 8.08 3.74 -12.27
CA ALA A 141 8.24 4.97 -13.03
C ALA A 141 8.14 4.74 -14.55
N LEU A 142 8.79 3.67 -15.04
CA LEU A 142 8.82 3.29 -16.45
C LEU A 142 7.64 2.40 -16.87
N LEU A 143 6.75 2.02 -15.94
CA LEU A 143 5.67 1.04 -16.17
C LEU A 143 6.19 -0.27 -16.80
N SER A 144 7.35 -0.74 -16.33
CA SER A 144 8.12 -1.83 -16.94
C SER A 144 8.15 -3.08 -16.08
N PHE A 145 8.04 -4.24 -16.73
CA PHE A 145 8.27 -5.57 -16.13
C PHE A 145 9.65 -6.15 -16.46
N LYS A 146 10.54 -5.37 -17.11
CA LYS A 146 11.85 -5.88 -17.50
C LYS A 146 12.73 -6.03 -16.25
N PRO A 147 13.47 -7.14 -16.09
CA PRO A 147 14.31 -7.37 -14.91
C PRO A 147 15.34 -6.27 -14.65
N GLN A 148 15.85 -5.64 -15.71
CA GLN A 148 16.82 -4.54 -15.64
C GLN A 148 16.24 -3.24 -15.05
N ASP A 149 14.91 -3.09 -15.05
CA ASP A 149 14.24 -1.90 -14.51
C ASP A 149 13.81 -2.10 -13.05
N ILE A 150 13.97 -3.31 -12.48
CA ILE A 150 13.61 -3.62 -11.09
C ILE A 150 14.76 -3.24 -10.15
N ASN A 151 14.89 -1.94 -9.91
CA ASN A 151 15.85 -1.34 -9.00
C ASN A 151 15.41 0.07 -8.56
N GLY A 152 16.23 0.72 -7.73
CA GLY A 152 15.99 2.07 -7.20
C GLY A 152 16.68 3.20 -7.97
N ASN A 153 17.27 2.96 -9.14
CA ASN A 153 17.98 4.00 -9.88
C ASN A 153 16.99 4.92 -10.65
N LEU A 154 16.99 6.20 -10.29
CA LEU A 154 16.12 7.23 -10.86
C LEU A 154 16.90 8.32 -11.64
N GLU A 155 18.22 8.18 -11.79
CA GLU A 155 19.10 9.25 -12.30
C GLU A 155 18.82 9.67 -13.76
N ASP A 156 18.32 8.76 -14.59
CA ASP A 156 18.03 8.95 -16.02
C ASP A 156 16.53 9.10 -16.31
N LEU A 157 15.70 9.30 -15.28
CA LEU A 157 14.27 9.50 -15.43
C LEU A 157 13.93 10.99 -15.58
N GLY A 158 13.04 11.28 -16.53
CA GLY A 158 12.48 12.61 -16.74
C GLY A 158 11.34 12.93 -15.76
N PRO A 159 10.83 14.17 -15.81
CA PRO A 159 9.80 14.64 -14.89
C PRO A 159 8.47 13.88 -15.02
N GLU A 160 8.12 13.40 -16.21
CA GLU A 160 6.89 12.62 -16.43
C GLU A 160 6.98 11.25 -15.74
N GLU A 161 8.12 10.55 -15.86
CA GLU A 161 8.31 9.25 -15.20
C GLU A 161 8.38 9.38 -13.68
N LEU A 162 8.97 10.47 -13.18
CA LEU A 162 8.98 10.77 -11.75
C LEU A 162 7.56 11.07 -11.21
N GLN A 163 6.71 11.73 -12.00
CA GLN A 163 5.32 11.96 -11.62
C GLN A 163 4.52 10.64 -11.58
N ILE A 164 4.74 9.74 -12.54
CA ILE A 164 4.15 8.40 -12.52
C ILE A 164 4.58 7.65 -11.25
N LEU A 165 5.85 7.75 -10.87
CA LEU A 165 6.36 7.13 -9.65
C LEU A 165 5.71 7.70 -8.38
N GLU A 166 5.52 9.02 -8.33
CA GLU A 166 4.83 9.68 -7.20
C GLU A 166 3.38 9.22 -7.07
N ASP A 167 2.66 9.11 -8.18
CA ASP A 167 1.28 8.57 -8.19
C ASP A 167 1.24 7.11 -7.69
N TRP A 168 2.25 6.30 -8.03
CA TRP A 168 2.37 4.94 -7.52
C TRP A 168 2.70 4.90 -6.04
N GLU A 169 3.64 5.71 -5.58
CA GLU A 169 3.98 5.82 -4.15
C GLU A 169 2.75 6.19 -3.32
N PHE A 170 1.96 7.18 -3.76
CA PHE A 170 0.73 7.58 -3.09
C PHE A 170 -0.27 6.42 -2.95
N LYS A 171 -0.50 5.68 -4.04
CA LYS A 171 -1.38 4.49 -4.02
C LYS A 171 -0.87 3.41 -3.07
N PHE A 172 0.45 3.23 -2.96
CA PHE A 172 1.04 2.27 -2.04
C PHE A 172 0.91 2.71 -0.59
N ILE A 173 1.11 4.00 -0.29
CA ILE A 173 0.91 4.58 1.05
C ILE A 173 -0.54 4.40 1.51
N GLU A 174 -1.51 4.62 0.61
CA GLU A 174 -2.93 4.48 0.93
C GLU A 174 -3.31 3.01 1.20
N LYS A 175 -2.75 2.08 0.41
CA LYS A 175 -3.18 0.67 0.42
C LYS A 175 -2.41 -0.24 1.36
N TYR A 176 -1.14 0.04 1.61
CA TYR A 176 -0.24 -0.88 2.33
C TYR A 176 0.45 -0.19 3.51
N PRO A 177 0.59 -0.89 4.64
CA PRO A 177 1.34 -0.35 5.77
C PRO A 177 2.83 -0.23 5.39
N LYS A 178 3.40 0.94 5.70
CA LYS A 178 4.86 1.13 5.68
C LYS A 178 5.47 0.43 6.90
N VAL A 179 6.49 -0.39 6.67
CA VAL A 179 7.11 -1.24 7.70
C VAL A 179 8.61 -0.96 7.90
N GLY A 180 9.23 -0.12 7.06
CA GLY A 180 10.64 0.24 7.20
C GLY A 180 11.17 1.13 6.08
N GLN A 181 12.48 1.37 6.09
CA GLN A 181 13.24 2.08 5.05
C GLN A 181 14.37 1.19 4.51
N LEU A 182 14.63 1.28 3.21
CA LEU A 182 15.74 0.64 2.55
C LEU A 182 17.03 1.43 2.84
N LEU A 183 18.03 0.75 3.41
CA LEU A 183 19.34 1.32 3.66
C LEU A 183 20.14 1.37 2.36
N VAL A 184 20.46 2.59 1.91
CA VAL A 184 21.41 2.80 0.83
C VAL A 184 22.82 2.45 1.34
N PRO A 185 23.69 1.78 0.56
CA PRO A 185 25.03 1.36 1.00
C PRO A 185 25.89 2.48 1.63
N ASP A 186 25.65 3.75 1.28
CA ASP A 186 26.37 4.91 1.82
C ASP A 186 25.81 5.47 3.14
N GLN A 187 24.74 4.91 3.70
CA GLN A 187 24.12 5.33 4.96
C GLN A 187 24.54 4.50 6.19
N GLN A 188 25.66 3.77 6.11
CA GLN A 188 26.30 3.17 7.30
C GLN A 188 26.97 4.24 8.18
N THR A 189 26.28 5.28 8.65
CA THR A 189 26.59 6.03 9.88
C THR A 189 25.42 6.94 10.24
N GLN A 190 24.49 6.45 11.06
CA GLN A 190 23.87 7.28 12.09
C GLN A 190 23.43 6.37 13.24
N PRO A 191 24.28 6.17 14.27
CA PRO A 191 23.85 5.54 15.49
C PRO A 191 22.81 6.42 16.19
N ALA A 192 21.77 5.76 16.69
CA ALA A 192 20.75 6.27 17.58
C ALA A 192 21.29 7.34 18.56
N ALA A 193 20.82 8.59 18.40
CA ALA A 193 20.88 9.59 19.46
C ALA A 193 19.61 9.45 20.31
N ALA A 194 19.66 8.49 21.23
CA ALA A 194 18.87 8.53 22.44
C ALA A 194 19.52 9.56 23.38
N ASP A 195 19.11 10.83 23.30
CA ASP A 195 19.41 11.79 24.37
C ASP A 195 18.16 11.97 25.23
N LYS A 196 18.22 11.29 26.37
CA LYS A 196 17.36 11.48 27.53
C LYS A 196 17.59 12.88 28.10
N GLU A 197 16.47 13.49 28.48
CA GLU A 197 16.25 14.27 29.70
C GLU A 197 17.49 14.88 30.38
N ASP A 198 17.53 16.21 30.44
CA ASP A 198 17.97 16.87 31.67
C ASP A 198 17.04 18.06 31.99
N GLN A 199 16.16 17.85 32.97
CA GLN A 199 15.49 18.91 33.70
C GLN A 199 16.40 19.31 34.88
N ASN A 200 17.07 20.46 34.83
CA ASN A 200 17.28 21.26 36.04
C ASN A 200 17.84 22.65 35.73
N HIS A 201 17.08 23.70 36.02
CA HIS A 201 17.49 24.93 36.70
C HIS A 201 16.17 25.69 36.95
N GLY A 202 15.67 25.76 38.17
CA GLY A 202 16.41 26.22 39.34
C GLY A 202 16.17 27.71 39.45
N SER A 203 15.03 28.03 40.07
CA SER A 203 14.56 29.37 40.43
C SER A 203 15.59 30.19 41.20
N GLU A 204 15.83 31.43 40.77
CA GLU A 204 16.31 32.50 41.66
C GLU A 204 15.30 33.64 41.68
N ASN A 205 14.59 33.72 42.80
CA ASN A 205 13.98 34.93 43.31
C ASN A 205 15.04 35.69 44.15
N LEU A 206 14.89 37.02 44.15
CA LEU A 206 14.88 37.94 45.31
C LEU A 206 15.98 39.03 45.37
N HIS A 207 15.49 40.28 45.32
CA HIS A 207 15.81 41.46 46.13
C HIS A 207 17.25 41.64 46.65
N GLU A 208 17.88 42.76 46.28
CA GLU A 208 18.01 43.99 47.11
C GLU A 208 18.56 45.16 46.26
#